data_AF-A0A1W9PL66-F1
#
_entry.id   AF-A0A1W9PL66-F1
#
_cell.length_a   1.000
_cell.length_b   1.000
_cell.length_c   1.000
_cell.angle_alpha   90.00
_cell.angle_beta   90.00
_cell.angle_gamma   90.00
#
_symmetry.space_group_name_H-M   'P 1'
#
loop_
_entity.id
_entity.type
_entity.pdbx_description
1 polymer ?
#
loop_
_entity_poly.entity_id
_entity_poly.type
_entity_poly.pdbx_seq_one_letter_code
_entity_poly.pdbx_strand_id
1 'polypeptide(L)'
;MSKVYFSTWRGEQINNISKAEDEWEESAYNLPAQYDDHRDSKAFIGWDGVALFNPDVDVVRLATEYAAQYQVYSEACGRCAPGRWGGRILFDLLDKIARGEGTIE
;
A
#
# COMPACT_ATOMS: atom_id res chain seq x y z
N MET A 1 2.02 -4.08 19.03
CA MET A 1 0.68 -3.73 18.52
C MET A 1 0.83 -2.34 17.95
N SER A 2 0.42 -2.12 16.71
CA SER A 2 0.62 -0.83 16.04
C SER A 2 -0.74 -0.15 15.86
N LYS A 3 -0.85 1.10 16.29
CA LYS A 3 -2.02 1.94 15.96
C LYS A 3 -2.08 2.13 14.46
N VAL A 4 -3.23 1.82 13.87
CA VAL A 4 -3.46 1.94 12.42
C VAL A 4 -4.71 2.78 12.19
N TYR A 5 -4.67 3.60 11.14
CA TYR A 5 -5.83 4.33 10.65
C TYR A 5 -6.75 3.40 9.83
N PHE A 6 -6.16 2.54 9.01
CA PHE A 6 -6.86 1.52 8.22
C PHE A 6 -5.90 0.38 7.91
N SER A 7 -6.35 -0.87 7.94
CA SER A 7 -5.50 -2.02 7.60
C SER A 7 -6.31 -3.16 6.98
N THR A 8 -5.72 -3.83 5.99
CA THR A 8 -6.17 -5.13 5.45
C THR A 8 -5.09 -6.21 5.60
N TRP A 9 -4.04 -5.93 6.38
CA TRP A 9 -2.84 -6.74 6.45
C TRP A 9 -3.15 -8.17 6.92
N ARG A 10 -2.71 -9.17 6.15
CA ARG A 10 -2.88 -10.60 6.47
C ARG A 10 -4.34 -11.01 6.71
N GLY A 11 -5.27 -10.36 6.02
CA GLY A 11 -6.70 -10.61 6.16
C GLY A 11 -7.34 -10.05 7.43
N GLU A 12 -6.57 -9.39 8.30
CA GLU A 12 -7.11 -8.57 9.39
C GLU A 12 -7.66 -7.27 8.79
N GLN A 13 -8.94 -6.97 9.06
CA GLN A 13 -9.58 -5.74 8.59
C GLN A 13 -9.80 -4.80 9.76
N ILE A 14 -9.10 -3.68 9.76
CA ILE A 14 -9.26 -2.59 10.73
C ILE A 14 -9.64 -1.33 9.98
N ASN A 15 -10.69 -0.66 10.43
CA ASN A 15 -11.16 0.59 9.84
C ASN A 15 -11.46 1.61 10.93
N ASN A 16 -10.60 2.63 11.04
CA ASN A 16 -10.72 3.72 12.02
C ASN A 16 -10.99 5.09 11.35
N ILE A 17 -11.40 5.12 10.07
CA ILE A 17 -11.56 6.35 9.24
C ILE A 17 -12.45 7.42 9.88
N SER A 18 -13.41 7.01 10.71
CA SER A 18 -14.39 7.90 11.36
C SER A 18 -14.39 7.81 12.89
N LYS A 19 -13.38 7.17 13.48
CA LYS A 19 -13.29 6.98 14.93
C LYS A 19 -12.32 7.99 15.55
N ALA A 20 -12.61 8.38 16.79
CA ALA A 20 -11.66 9.15 17.59
C ALA A 20 -10.42 8.31 17.91
N GLU A 21 -9.23 8.93 18.03
CA GLU A 21 -7.95 8.21 18.14
C GLU A 21 -7.85 7.31 19.38
N ASP A 22 -8.56 7.66 20.44
CA ASP A 22 -8.66 6.87 21.67
C ASP A 22 -9.53 5.62 21.52
N GLU A 23 -10.37 5.56 20.49
CA GLU A 23 -11.21 4.41 20.12
C GLU A 23 -10.60 3.56 18.99
N TRP A 24 -9.38 3.87 18.55
CA TRP A 24 -8.75 3.15 17.46
C TRP A 24 -8.44 1.70 17.85
N GLU A 25 -8.91 0.78 17.02
CA GLU A 25 -8.48 -0.61 17.09
C GLU A 25 -7.01 -0.69 16.65
N GLU A 26 -6.19 -1.39 17.42
CA GLU A 26 -4.79 -1.66 17.09
C GLU A 26 -4.66 -2.97 16.33
N SER A 27 -3.70 -3.02 15.41
CA SER A 27 -3.39 -4.26 14.70
C SER A 27 -2.77 -5.28 15.66
N ALA A 28 -3.20 -6.54 15.53
CA ALA A 28 -2.56 -7.67 16.20
C ALA A 28 -1.10 -7.86 15.73
N TYR A 29 -0.73 -7.29 14.58
CA TYR A 29 0.61 -7.38 14.02
C TYR A 29 1.49 -6.20 14.45
N ASN A 30 2.78 -6.49 14.62
CA ASN A 30 3.80 -5.45 14.84
C ASN A 30 4.23 -4.86 13.51
N LEU A 31 3.43 -3.93 12.99
CA LEU A 31 3.67 -3.27 11.70
C LEU A 31 4.67 -2.11 11.87
N PRO A 32 5.49 -1.80 10.84
CA PRO A 32 6.57 -0.82 10.92
C PRO A 32 6.04 0.62 10.85
N ALA A 33 5.27 1.04 11.86
CA ALA A 33 4.75 2.39 12.01
C ALA A 33 5.88 3.41 12.21
N GLN A 34 6.98 3.00 12.82
CA GLN A 34 8.24 3.73 12.85
C GLN A 34 9.22 3.01 11.92
N TYR A 35 9.75 3.72 10.92
CA TYR A 35 10.69 3.19 9.94
C TYR A 35 12.11 3.11 10.52
N ASP A 36 12.51 4.14 11.25
CA ASP A 36 13.72 4.20 12.07
C ASP A 36 13.55 5.17 13.24
N ASP A 37 14.59 5.30 14.07
CA ASP A 37 14.60 6.16 15.28
C ASP A 37 14.23 7.63 15.04
N HIS A 38 14.18 8.08 13.78
CA HIS A 38 13.94 9.47 13.40
C HIS A 38 12.79 9.66 12.41
N ARG A 39 12.13 8.58 11.94
CA ARG A 39 11.14 8.64 10.88
C ARG A 39 9.96 7.72 11.14
N ASP A 40 8.77 8.31 11.17
CA ASP A 40 7.51 7.58 11.16
C ASP A 40 7.08 7.25 9.72
N SER A 41 6.61 6.02 9.54
CA SER A 41 5.97 5.57 8.30
C SER A 41 4.55 6.13 8.23
N LYS A 42 4.13 6.63 7.06
CA LYS A 42 2.73 6.99 6.83
C LYS A 42 1.87 5.78 6.46
N ALA A 43 2.47 4.81 5.78
CA ALA A 43 1.82 3.59 5.35
C ALA A 43 2.85 2.47 5.17
N PHE A 44 2.36 1.24 5.18
CA PHE A 44 3.09 0.03 4.87
C PHE A 44 2.27 -0.81 3.89
N ILE A 45 2.84 -1.19 2.76
CA ILE A 45 2.17 -1.95 1.71
C ILE A 45 3.06 -3.11 1.28
N GLY A 46 2.43 -4.24 0.96
CA GLY A 46 3.11 -5.42 0.46
C GLY A 46 2.15 -6.37 -0.24
N TRP A 47 2.66 -7.56 -0.55
CA TRP A 47 1.89 -8.60 -1.23
C TRP A 47 0.69 -9.11 -0.42
N ASP A 48 0.74 -8.96 0.91
CA ASP A 48 -0.22 -9.50 1.87
C ASP A 48 -1.15 -8.41 2.45
N GLY A 49 -1.24 -7.26 1.78
CA GLY A 49 -2.15 -6.18 2.12
C GLY A 49 -1.47 -4.84 2.36
N VAL A 50 -2.21 -3.94 3.03
CA VAL A 50 -1.78 -2.57 3.30
C VAL A 50 -2.21 -2.16 4.71
N ALA A 51 -1.40 -1.33 5.35
CA ALA A 51 -1.69 -0.66 6.60
C ALA A 51 -1.36 0.83 6.47
N LEU A 52 -2.32 1.68 6.80
CA LEU A 52 -2.19 3.12 6.85
C LEU A 52 -2.05 3.53 8.31
N PHE A 53 -1.05 4.35 8.62
CA PHE A 53 -0.85 4.92 9.96
C PHE A 53 -1.32 6.37 10.04
N ASN A 54 -1.48 7.03 8.88
CA ASN A 54 -1.81 8.44 8.78
C ASN A 54 -2.99 8.64 7.79
N PRO A 55 -3.96 9.53 8.10
CA PRO A 55 -5.11 9.79 7.23
C PRO A 55 -4.79 10.54 5.93
N ASP A 56 -3.68 11.27 5.87
CA ASP A 56 -3.28 12.10 4.73
C ASP A 56 -2.55 11.30 3.63
N VAL A 57 -2.70 9.97 3.61
CA VAL A 57 -2.08 9.11 2.60
C VAL A 57 -2.93 9.07 1.34
N ASP A 58 -2.35 9.48 0.22
CA ASP A 58 -2.89 9.17 -1.10
C ASP A 58 -2.67 7.68 -1.42
N VAL A 59 -3.73 6.90 -1.26
CA VAL A 59 -3.71 5.45 -1.48
C VAL A 59 -3.51 5.07 -2.95
N VAL A 60 -3.90 5.93 -3.88
CA VAL A 60 -3.71 5.70 -5.32
C VAL A 60 -2.23 5.88 -5.66
N ARG A 61 -1.60 6.95 -5.14
CA ARG A 61 -0.16 7.15 -5.28
C ARG A 61 0.63 6.03 -4.62
N LEU A 62 0.25 5.61 -3.40
CA LEU A 62 0.88 4.49 -2.69
C LEU A 62 0.88 3.21 -3.53
N ALA A 63 -0.27 2.82 -4.07
CA ALA A 63 -0.40 1.62 -4.91
C ALA A 63 0.43 1.74 -6.20
N THR A 64 0.43 2.92 -6.82
CA THR A 64 1.21 3.20 -8.03
C THR A 64 2.71 3.06 -7.76
N GLU A 65 3.21 3.62 -6.66
CA GLU A 65 4.63 3.49 -6.28
C GLU A 65 5.01 2.05 -5.97
N TYR A 66 4.14 1.29 -5.29
CA TYR A 66 4.37 -0.14 -5.04
C TYR A 66 4.48 -0.93 -6.35
N ALA A 67 3.60 -0.69 -7.32
CA ALA A 67 3.69 -1.32 -8.63
C ALA A 67 4.92 -0.86 -9.44
N ALA A 68 5.29 0.41 -9.31
CA ALA A 68 6.50 0.97 -9.92
C ALA A 68 7.77 0.28 -9.38
N GLN A 69 7.82 -0.06 -8.09
CA GLN A 69 8.95 -0.81 -7.52
C GLN A 69 9.20 -2.12 -8.27
N TYR A 70 8.13 -2.88 -8.50
CA TYR A 70 8.20 -4.14 -9.23
C TYR A 70 8.63 -3.97 -10.70
N GLN A 71 8.09 -2.95 -11.38
CA GLN A 71 8.28 -2.76 -12.82
C GLN A 71 9.57 -2.00 -13.19
N VAL A 72 9.90 -0.91 -12.49
CA VAL A 72 11.03 -0.02 -12.82
C VAL A 72 12.34 -0.62 -12.34
N TYR A 73 12.36 -1.15 -11.12
CA TYR A 73 13.58 -1.68 -10.50
C TYR A 73 13.78 -3.19 -10.78
N SER A 74 12.95 -3.76 -11.65
CA SER A 74 13.11 -5.11 -12.22
C SER A 74 13.23 -6.23 -11.18
N GLU A 75 12.41 -6.20 -10.13
CA GLU A 75 12.21 -7.38 -9.26
C GLU A 75 11.61 -8.57 -10.04
N ALA A 76 11.14 -8.33 -11.26
CA ALA A 76 10.81 -9.37 -12.21
C ALA A 76 12.06 -9.96 -12.88
N CYS A 77 12.44 -11.20 -12.52
CA CYS A 77 13.48 -11.96 -13.24
C CYS A 77 13.17 -12.25 -14.72
N GLY A 78 11.94 -11.93 -15.16
CA GLY A 78 11.50 -12.05 -16.56
C GLY A 78 11.34 -13.48 -17.07
N ARG A 79 11.39 -14.51 -16.21
CA ARG A 79 11.25 -15.93 -16.59
C ARG A 79 9.83 -16.33 -16.98
N CYS A 80 8.83 -15.72 -16.35
CA CYS A 80 7.42 -16.02 -16.59
C CYS A 80 6.74 -14.83 -17.26
N ALA A 81 5.78 -15.11 -18.16
CA ALA A 81 5.02 -14.06 -18.83
C ALA A 81 4.25 -13.16 -17.84
N PRO A 82 3.61 -13.67 -16.76
CA PRO A 82 2.99 -12.82 -15.75
C PRO A 82 3.97 -11.88 -15.06
N GLY A 83 5.18 -12.35 -14.74
CA GLY A 83 6.18 -11.49 -14.10
C GLY A 83 6.76 -10.45 -15.05
N ARG A 84 7.03 -10.82 -16.31
CA ARG A 84 7.59 -9.90 -17.31
C ARG A 84 6.58 -8.85 -17.79
N TRP A 85 5.34 -9.25 -18.03
CA TRP A 85 4.33 -8.40 -18.67
C TRP A 85 3.23 -7.96 -17.72
N GLY A 86 2.83 -8.80 -16.76
CA GLY A 86 1.77 -8.48 -15.80
C GLY A 86 2.14 -7.32 -14.89
N GLY A 87 3.40 -7.25 -14.43
CA GLY A 87 3.90 -6.12 -13.66
C GLY A 87 3.77 -4.78 -14.40
N ARG A 88 4.11 -4.77 -15.69
CA ARG A 88 3.97 -3.60 -16.55
C ARG A 88 2.51 -3.19 -16.72
N ILE A 89 1.64 -4.16 -17.01
CA ILE A 89 0.20 -3.89 -17.16
C ILE A 89 -0.38 -3.28 -15.87
N LEU A 90 -0.02 -3.84 -14.70
CA LEU A 90 -0.46 -3.32 -13.40
C LEU A 90 0.03 -1.90 -13.16
N PHE A 91 1.31 -1.64 -13.40
CA PHE A 91 1.91 -0.31 -13.23
C PHE A 91 1.26 0.71 -14.18
N ASP A 92 1.14 0.40 -15.47
CA ASP A 92 0.56 1.31 -16.48
C ASP A 92 -0.90 1.66 -16.12
N LEU A 93 -1.67 0.71 -15.57
CA LEU A 93 -3.04 0.95 -15.13
C LEU A 93 -3.10 1.88 -13.91
N LEU A 94 -2.29 1.62 -12.89
CA LEU A 94 -2.26 2.44 -11.67
C LEU A 94 -1.74 3.85 -11.95
N ASP A 95 -0.73 3.99 -12.81
CA ASP A 95 -0.21 5.27 -13.25
C ASP A 95 -1.27 6.09 -14.02
N LYS A 96 -2.03 5.44 -14.92
CA LYS A 96 -3.17 6.07 -15.61
C LYS A 96 -4.21 6.59 -14.61
N ILE A 97 -4.55 5.81 -13.58
CA ILE A 97 -5.48 6.23 -12.52
C ILE A 97 -4.89 7.41 -11.72
N ALA A 98 -3.61 7.34 -11.34
CA ALA A 98 -2.93 8.37 -10.56
C ALA A 98 -2.80 9.71 -11.31
N ARG A 99 -2.75 9.70 -12.64
CA ARG A 99 -2.78 10.90 -13.49
C ARG A 99 -4.18 11.50 -13.68
N GLY A 100 -5.22 10.89 -13.10
CA GLY A 100 -6.61 11.31 -13.30
C GLY A 100 -7.18 10.92 -14.67
N GLU A 101 -6.54 9.99 -15.37
CA GLU A 101 -6.94 9.51 -16.70
C GLU A 101 -7.65 8.15 -16.64
N GLY A 102 -7.90 7.62 -15.43
CA GLY A 102 -8.56 6.33 -15.21
C GLY A 102 -9.96 6.27 -15.82
N THR A 103 -10.30 5.10 -16.38
CA THR A 103 -11.61 4.83 -17.02
C THR A 103 -12.16 3.50 -16.50
N ILE A 104 -13.49 3.34 -16.50
CA ILE A 104 -14.16 2.07 -16.13
C ILE A 104 -14.12 1.05 -17.28
N GLU A 105 -13.94 1.52 -18.50
CA GLU A 105 -13.82 0.74 -19.73
C GLU A 105 -12.57 -0.15 -19.80
#